data_AF-A0A2H9QMX4-F1
#
_entry.id   AF-A0A2H9QMX4-F1
#
_cell.length_a   1.000
_cell.length_b   1.000
_cell.length_c   1.000
_cell.angle_alpha   90.00
_cell.angle_beta   90.00
_cell.angle_gamma   90.00
#
_symmetry.space_group_name_H-M   'P 1'
#
loop_
_entity.id
_entity.type
_entity.pdbx_description
1 polymer ?
#
loop_
_entity_poly.entity_id
_entity_poly.type
_entity_poly.pdbx_seq_one_letter_code
_entity_poly.pdbx_strand_id
1 'polypeptide(L)'
;MFTLITIIFLVKNKKKLVKENKVFFLYKTQVGINFIAWFSKKIPFILNIVSYIAILTSYLGAVLIILVLIELIKIVAIFKVPIPPIMPLIPYLPQIFNVNLPAFFFVHWIIILAITAAVHEFSHGIFAKFANLRIKSTGFGFLGPFLLAFVETDERLIQRKPAKQQLAIYSAGPFSNIILALIFLGILTLFF
;
A
#
# COMPACT_ATOMS: atom_id res chain seq x y z
N MET A 1 21.20 1.75 11.68
CA MET A 1 20.39 2.42 12.73
C MET A 1 18.91 2.02 12.67
N PHE A 2 18.20 2.23 11.54
CA PHE A 2 16.79 1.82 11.40
C PHE A 2 16.53 0.33 11.68
N THR A 3 17.30 -0.57 11.07
CA THR A 3 17.18 -2.03 11.30
C THR A 3 17.34 -2.42 12.77
N LEU A 4 18.29 -1.79 13.48
CA LEU A 4 18.52 -2.01 14.90
C LEU A 4 17.30 -1.53 15.73
N ILE A 5 16.75 -0.36 15.40
CA ILE A 5 15.53 0.17 16.04
C ILE A 5 14.35 -0.77 15.82
N THR A 6 14.15 -1.27 14.59
CA THR A 6 13.08 -2.22 14.26
C THR A 6 13.26 -3.51 15.05
N ILE A 7 14.48 -4.05 15.15
CA ILE A 7 14.76 -5.26 15.94
C ILE A 7 14.48 -5.01 17.43
N ILE A 8 14.93 -3.88 18.00
CA ILE A 8 14.68 -3.52 19.40
C ILE A 8 13.17 -3.39 19.65
N PHE A 9 12.43 -2.73 18.75
CA PHE A 9 10.99 -2.59 18.84
C PHE A 9 10.28 -3.95 18.82
N LEU A 10 10.66 -4.84 17.90
CA LEU A 10 10.10 -6.19 17.80
C LEU A 10 10.40 -7.02 19.04
N VAL A 11 11.62 -6.93 19.59
CA VAL A 11 12.02 -7.66 20.79
C VAL A 11 11.30 -7.16 22.04
N LYS A 12 11.10 -5.83 22.18
CA LYS A 12 10.35 -5.25 23.31
C LYS A 12 8.84 -5.56 23.25
N ASN A 13 8.27 -5.66 22.06
CA ASN A 13 6.81 -5.83 21.88
C ASN A 13 6.37 -7.27 21.57
N LYS A 14 7.22 -8.28 21.82
CA LYS A 14 6.96 -9.70 21.52
C LYS A 14 5.59 -10.22 21.93
N LYS A 15 5.01 -9.75 23.04
CA LYS A 15 3.71 -10.20 23.56
C LYS A 15 2.52 -9.84 22.67
N LYS A 16 2.63 -8.82 21.82
CA LYS A 16 1.58 -8.36 20.90
C LYS A 16 1.87 -8.75 19.44
N LEU A 17 3.02 -9.38 19.18
CA LEU A 17 3.39 -9.85 17.86
C LEU A 17 2.74 -11.21 17.61
N VAL A 18 1.89 -11.26 16.59
CA VAL A 18 1.38 -12.51 16.03
C VAL A 18 2.32 -12.89 14.89
N LYS A 19 2.95 -14.06 15.02
CA LYS A 19 3.80 -14.61 13.97
C LYS A 19 2.93 -15.43 13.02
N GLU A 20 2.62 -14.88 11.85
CA GLU A 20 1.86 -15.60 10.82
C GLU A 20 2.72 -16.63 10.09
N ASN A 21 3.99 -16.30 9.82
CA ASN A 21 4.94 -17.19 9.13
C ASN A 21 6.35 -17.03 9.67
N LYS A 22 7.32 -17.86 9.22
CA LYS A 22 8.72 -17.81 9.69
C LYS A 22 9.37 -16.42 9.56
N VAL A 23 8.94 -15.61 8.58
CA VAL A 23 9.55 -14.32 8.20
C VAL A 23 8.62 -13.11 8.44
N PHE A 24 7.32 -13.35 8.68
CA PHE A 24 6.32 -12.28 8.74
C PHE A 24 5.75 -12.10 10.15
N PHE A 25 5.94 -10.89 10.70
CA PHE A 25 5.45 -10.53 12.03
C PHE A 25 4.36 -9.47 11.92
N LEU A 26 3.21 -9.71 12.56
CA LEU A 26 2.11 -8.76 12.63
C LEU A 26 2.02 -8.18 14.04
N TYR A 27 2.08 -6.86 14.14
CA TYR A 27 1.74 -6.13 15.35
C TYR A 27 0.29 -5.67 15.27
N LYS A 28 -0.61 -6.43 15.91
CA LYS A 28 -2.05 -6.13 15.94
C LYS A 28 -2.35 -5.02 16.95
N THR A 29 -3.18 -4.06 16.53
CA THR A 29 -3.64 -2.91 17.29
C THR A 29 -5.13 -2.65 17.05
N GLN A 30 -5.69 -1.72 17.80
CA GLN A 30 -7.05 -1.19 17.58
C GLN A 30 -7.00 0.30 17.18
N VAL A 31 -5.80 0.79 16.84
CA VAL A 31 -5.57 2.22 16.57
C VAL A 31 -6.18 2.58 15.22
N GLY A 32 -6.90 3.70 15.17
CA GLY A 32 -7.52 4.19 13.94
C GLY A 32 -8.85 3.53 13.57
N ILE A 33 -9.30 2.46 14.25
CA ILE A 33 -10.60 1.82 13.95
C ILE A 33 -11.76 2.80 14.19
N ASN A 34 -11.70 3.56 15.29
CA ASN A 34 -12.70 4.59 15.59
C ASN A 34 -12.70 5.71 14.54
N PHE A 35 -11.52 6.11 14.07
CA PHE A 35 -11.38 7.09 13.00
C PHE A 35 -12.00 6.58 11.70
N ILE A 36 -11.70 5.35 11.29
CA ILE A 36 -12.28 4.71 10.10
C ILE A 36 -13.81 4.67 10.22
N ALA A 37 -14.32 4.21 11.36
CA ALA A 37 -15.76 4.11 11.59
C ALA A 37 -16.43 5.49 11.57
N TRP A 38 -15.83 6.49 12.20
CA TRP A 38 -16.31 7.86 12.18
C TRP A 38 -16.32 8.45 10.76
N PHE A 39 -15.21 8.33 10.02
CA PHE A 39 -15.06 8.86 8.67
C PHE A 39 -16.06 8.21 7.70
N SER A 40 -16.23 6.89 7.79
CA SER A 40 -17.20 6.14 6.99
C SER A 40 -18.65 6.60 7.18
N LYS A 41 -18.99 7.07 8.40
CA LYS A 41 -20.33 7.54 8.76
C LYS A 41 -20.54 9.02 8.52
N LYS A 42 -19.49 9.83 8.53
CA LYS A 42 -19.58 11.29 8.40
C LYS A 42 -19.86 11.73 6.96
N ILE A 43 -19.33 11.00 5.97
CA ILE A 43 -19.41 11.39 4.56
C ILE A 43 -19.93 10.28 3.62
N PRO A 44 -21.05 9.60 3.95
CA PRO A 44 -21.53 8.43 3.20
C PRO A 44 -21.90 8.77 1.75
N PHE A 45 -22.45 9.96 1.51
CA PHE A 45 -22.78 10.43 0.16
C PHE A 45 -21.53 10.55 -0.73
N ILE A 46 -20.47 11.19 -0.20
CA ILE A 46 -19.20 11.35 -0.91
C ILE A 46 -18.56 9.98 -1.15
N LEU A 47 -18.55 9.09 -0.15
CA LEU A 47 -18.00 7.74 -0.31
C LEU A 47 -18.74 6.92 -1.37
N ASN A 48 -20.05 7.13 -1.53
CA ASN A 48 -20.79 6.50 -2.61
C ASN A 48 -20.31 6.98 -3.98
N ILE A 49 -20.14 8.29 -4.19
CA ILE A 49 -19.63 8.85 -5.46
C ILE A 49 -18.20 8.37 -5.71
N VAL A 50 -17.34 8.50 -4.70
CA VAL A 50 -15.94 8.06 -4.76
C VAL A 50 -15.85 6.56 -5.08
N SER A 51 -16.79 5.73 -4.62
CA SER A 51 -16.80 4.30 -4.97
C SER A 51 -16.87 4.07 -6.48
N TYR A 52 -17.69 4.82 -7.22
CA TYR A 52 -17.81 4.66 -8.68
C TYR A 52 -16.53 5.14 -9.39
N ILE A 53 -16.00 6.29 -8.95
CA ILE A 53 -14.77 6.86 -9.50
C ILE A 53 -13.60 5.90 -9.24
N ALA A 54 -13.45 5.41 -8.01
CA ALA A 54 -12.38 4.50 -7.62
C ALA A 54 -12.40 3.20 -8.43
N ILE A 55 -13.59 2.61 -8.62
CA ILE A 55 -13.75 1.41 -9.46
C ILE A 55 -13.32 1.71 -10.90
N LEU A 56 -13.86 2.77 -11.51
CA LEU A 56 -13.53 3.15 -12.88
C LEU A 56 -12.02 3.40 -13.06
N THR A 57 -11.43 4.25 -12.21
CA THR A 57 -10.01 4.58 -12.24
C THR A 57 -9.13 3.34 -12.06
N SER A 58 -9.51 2.41 -11.18
CA SER A 58 -8.74 1.18 -10.98
C SER A 58 -8.78 0.25 -12.19
N TYR A 59 -9.93 0.13 -12.86
CA TYR A 59 -10.04 -0.63 -14.11
C TYR A 59 -9.23 0.02 -15.24
N LEU A 60 -9.34 1.34 -15.42
CA LEU A 60 -8.54 2.06 -16.41
C LEU A 60 -7.04 1.94 -16.13
N GLY A 61 -6.64 2.04 -14.86
CA GLY A 61 -5.26 1.84 -14.43
C GLY A 61 -4.75 0.44 -14.73
N ALA A 62 -5.56 -0.60 -14.48
CA ALA A 62 -5.20 -1.98 -14.82
C ALA A 62 -5.01 -2.18 -16.33
N VAL A 63 -5.92 -1.64 -17.16
CA VAL A 63 -5.78 -1.68 -18.62
C VAL A 63 -4.52 -0.96 -19.07
N LEU A 64 -4.25 0.24 -18.54
CA LEU A 64 -3.04 1.00 -18.85
C LEU A 64 -1.77 0.22 -18.50
N ILE A 65 -1.72 -0.40 -17.32
CA ILE A 65 -0.57 -1.23 -16.92
C ILE A 65 -0.38 -2.39 -17.90
N ILE A 66 -1.45 -3.08 -18.31
CA ILE A 66 -1.37 -4.16 -19.29
C ILE A 66 -0.81 -3.66 -20.62
N LEU A 67 -1.28 -2.51 -21.13
CA LEU A 67 -0.78 -1.93 -22.37
C LEU A 67 0.70 -1.55 -22.27
N VAL A 68 1.12 -0.93 -21.16
CA VAL A 68 2.53 -0.60 -20.90
C VAL A 68 3.40 -1.86 -20.85
N LEU A 69 2.91 -2.94 -20.22
CA LEU A 69 3.64 -4.21 -20.16
C LEU A 69 3.79 -4.84 -21.56
N ILE A 70 2.74 -4.78 -22.40
CA ILE A 70 2.81 -5.27 -23.78
C ILE A 70 3.85 -4.48 -24.59
N GLU A 71 3.85 -3.16 -24.48
CA GLU A 71 4.85 -2.32 -25.18
C GLU A 71 6.28 -2.57 -24.67
N LEU A 72 6.46 -2.76 -23.36
CA LEU A 72 7.75 -3.12 -22.79
C LEU A 72 8.26 -4.45 -23.35
N ILE A 73 7.39 -5.46 -23.45
CA ILE A 73 7.74 -6.77 -24.02
C ILE A 73 8.18 -6.62 -25.49
N LYS A 74 7.47 -5.81 -26.28
CA LYS A 74 7.84 -5.56 -27.70
C LYS A 74 9.22 -4.91 -27.81
N ILE A 75 9.48 -3.87 -27.02
CA ILE A 75 10.78 -3.17 -27.03
C ILE A 75 11.91 -4.14 -26.68
N VAL A 76 11.75 -4.93 -25.62
CA VAL A 76 12.75 -5.92 -25.19
C VAL A 76 12.97 -6.98 -26.29
N ALA A 77 11.90 -7.46 -26.92
CA ALA A 77 11.99 -8.46 -27.98
C ALA A 77 12.68 -7.95 -29.26
N ILE A 78 12.41 -6.69 -29.65
CA ILE A 78 12.95 -6.08 -30.88
C ILE A 78 14.42 -5.68 -30.70
N PHE A 79 14.73 -4.97 -29.62
CA PHE A 79 16.03 -4.34 -29.46
C PHE A 79 17.07 -5.23 -28.76
N LYS A 80 16.67 -6.43 -28.29
CA LYS A 80 17.51 -7.33 -27.47
C LYS A 80 18.32 -6.56 -26.41
N VAL A 81 17.72 -5.49 -25.86
CA VAL A 81 18.41 -4.60 -24.92
C VAL A 81 18.81 -5.48 -23.74
N PRO A 82 20.07 -5.45 -23.28
CA PRO A 82 20.43 -6.08 -22.02
C PRO A 82 19.55 -5.43 -20.96
N ILE A 83 18.54 -6.16 -20.51
CA ILE A 83 17.61 -5.70 -19.51
C ILE A 83 18.48 -5.48 -18.27
N PRO A 84 18.60 -4.24 -17.74
CA PRO A 84 19.29 -4.07 -16.48
C PRO A 84 18.61 -5.00 -15.48
N PRO A 85 19.37 -5.85 -14.78
CA PRO A 85 18.77 -6.83 -13.89
C PRO A 85 17.78 -6.12 -12.97
N ILE A 86 16.56 -6.66 -12.86
CA ILE A 86 15.57 -6.20 -11.89
C ILE A 86 16.18 -6.47 -10.53
N MET A 87 16.93 -5.50 -10.01
CA MET A 87 17.60 -5.60 -8.73
C MET A 87 16.56 -5.30 -7.66
N PRO A 88 16.38 -6.18 -6.66
CA PRO A 88 15.64 -5.82 -5.47
C PRO A 88 16.24 -4.53 -4.91
N LEU A 89 15.39 -3.54 -4.62
CA LEU A 89 15.79 -2.28 -4.00
C LEU A 89 16.24 -2.57 -2.56
N ILE A 90 17.47 -3.02 -2.44
CA ILE A 90 18.14 -3.27 -1.18
C ILE A 90 19.07 -2.08 -0.96
N PRO A 91 19.00 -1.43 0.21
CA PRO A 91 19.91 -0.34 0.50
C PRO A 91 21.36 -0.80 0.34
N TYR A 92 22.17 0.09 -0.22
CA TYR A 92 23.60 -0.12 -0.50
C TYR A 92 23.97 -1.10 -1.62
N LEU A 93 22.99 -1.71 -2.31
CA LEU A 93 23.28 -2.58 -3.45
C LEU A 93 24.13 -1.92 -4.55
N PRO A 94 23.89 -0.64 -4.94
CA PRO A 94 24.71 0.01 -5.96
C PRO A 94 26.19 0.13 -5.56
N GLN A 95 26.48 0.34 -4.27
CA GLN A 95 27.87 0.39 -3.77
C GLN A 95 28.49 -1.01 -3.73
N ILE A 96 27.71 -2.05 -3.42
CA ILE A 96 28.16 -3.45 -3.41
C ILE A 96 28.50 -3.93 -4.83
N PHE A 97 27.69 -3.54 -5.83
CA PHE A 97 27.86 -3.95 -7.23
C PHE A 97 28.62 -2.93 -8.09
N ASN A 98 29.16 -1.86 -7.49
CA ASN A 98 29.90 -0.80 -8.16
C ASN A 98 29.12 -0.15 -9.34
N VAL A 99 27.79 -0.05 -9.22
CA VAL A 99 26.91 0.54 -10.24
C VAL A 99 26.69 2.00 -9.91
N ASN A 100 26.94 2.87 -10.89
CA ASN A 100 26.79 4.33 -10.75
C ASN A 100 25.29 4.72 -10.79
N LEU A 101 24.58 4.50 -9.68
CA LEU A 101 23.18 4.89 -9.50
C LEU A 101 23.05 6.13 -8.61
N PRO A 102 21.97 6.93 -8.75
CA PRO A 102 21.69 8.03 -7.85
C PRO A 102 21.64 7.59 -6.39
N ALA A 103 21.95 8.51 -5.46
CA ALA A 103 21.94 8.23 -4.03
C ALA A 103 20.57 7.69 -3.58
N PHE A 104 20.56 6.47 -3.05
CA PHE A 104 19.34 5.85 -2.54
C PHE A 104 19.15 6.19 -1.06
N PHE A 105 18.24 7.13 -0.79
CA PHE A 105 17.90 7.55 0.56
C PHE A 105 16.93 6.57 1.24
N PHE A 106 17.47 5.49 1.79
CA PHE A 106 16.69 4.40 2.37
C PHE A 106 15.63 4.83 3.39
N VAL A 107 15.95 5.80 4.25
CA VAL A 107 14.99 6.29 5.28
C VAL A 107 13.79 6.98 4.63
N HIS A 108 14.02 7.83 3.62
CA HIS A 108 12.94 8.50 2.88
C HIS A 108 12.05 7.46 2.20
N TRP A 109 12.66 6.44 1.60
CA TRP A 109 11.92 5.36 0.95
C TRP A 109 11.02 4.58 1.94
N ILE A 110 11.53 4.24 3.14
CA ILE A 110 10.70 3.61 4.17
C ILE A 110 9.55 4.52 4.62
N ILE A 111 9.78 5.82 4.78
CA ILE A 111 8.74 6.78 5.15
C ILE A 111 7.66 6.85 4.06
N ILE A 112 8.06 6.93 2.79
CA ILE A 112 7.14 6.96 1.64
C ILE A 112 6.30 5.67 1.61
N LEU A 113 6.92 4.51 1.78
CA LEU A 113 6.21 3.22 1.84
C LEU A 113 5.24 3.18 3.02
N ALA A 114 5.65 3.64 4.20
CA ALA A 114 4.82 3.64 5.39
C ALA A 114 3.57 4.53 5.21
N ILE A 115 3.73 5.75 4.69
CA ILE A 115 2.62 6.67 4.42
C ILE A 115 1.69 6.07 3.35
N THR A 116 2.26 5.60 2.24
CA THR A 116 1.49 5.05 1.12
C THR A 116 0.70 3.81 1.55
N ALA A 117 1.35 2.85 2.20
CA ALA A 117 0.69 1.64 2.70
C ALA A 117 -0.36 1.97 3.77
N ALA A 118 -0.07 2.92 4.68
CA ALA A 118 -1.06 3.34 5.67
C ALA A 118 -2.31 3.90 4.99
N VAL A 119 -2.17 4.88 4.11
CA VAL A 119 -3.30 5.48 3.38
C VAL A 119 -4.08 4.42 2.58
N HIS A 120 -3.36 3.50 1.92
CA HIS A 120 -3.93 2.39 1.16
C HIS A 120 -4.84 1.50 2.01
N GLU A 121 -4.30 0.99 3.12
CA GLU A 121 -4.99 0.06 4.02
C GLU A 121 -6.13 0.75 4.78
N PHE A 122 -5.92 2.00 5.23
CA PHE A 122 -6.98 2.81 5.81
C PHE A 122 -8.14 3.01 4.84
N SER A 123 -7.86 3.21 3.55
CA SER A 123 -8.89 3.36 2.52
C SER A 123 -9.71 2.09 2.34
N HIS A 124 -9.06 0.92 2.27
CA HIS A 124 -9.77 -0.37 2.32
C HIS A 124 -10.67 -0.47 3.55
N GLY A 125 -10.16 -0.10 4.72
CA GLY A 125 -10.91 -0.08 5.97
C GLY A 125 -12.15 0.83 5.93
N ILE A 126 -12.02 2.04 5.38
CA ILE A 126 -13.12 3.01 5.24
C ILE A 126 -14.23 2.42 4.36
N PHE A 127 -13.88 1.87 3.20
CA PHE A 127 -14.86 1.28 2.29
C PHE A 127 -15.45 -0.03 2.84
N ALA A 128 -14.69 -0.81 3.59
CA ALA A 128 -15.22 -1.98 4.30
C ALA A 128 -16.23 -1.57 5.37
N LYS A 129 -15.94 -0.52 6.17
CA LYS A 129 -16.91 0.03 7.13
C LYS A 129 -18.14 0.62 6.44
N PHE A 130 -17.96 1.33 5.35
CA PHE A 130 -19.05 1.87 4.53
C PHE A 130 -19.95 0.75 3.97
N ALA A 131 -19.38 -0.42 3.65
CA ALA A 131 -20.11 -1.62 3.26
C ALA A 131 -20.71 -2.40 4.47
N ASN A 132 -20.73 -1.82 5.67
CA ASN A 132 -21.19 -2.45 6.92
C ASN A 132 -20.45 -3.75 7.27
N LEU A 133 -19.13 -3.79 7.06
CA LEU A 133 -18.27 -4.88 7.55
C LEU A 133 -17.61 -4.50 8.88
N ARG A 134 -17.23 -5.51 9.67
CA ARG A 134 -16.48 -5.29 10.91
C ARG A 134 -14.98 -5.33 10.62
N ILE A 135 -14.26 -4.33 11.12
CA ILE A 135 -12.80 -4.37 11.20
C ILE A 135 -12.44 -5.09 12.50
N LYS A 136 -11.67 -6.18 12.39
CA LYS A 136 -11.24 -7.01 13.53
C LYS A 136 -10.04 -6.36 14.23
N SER A 137 -9.07 -5.89 13.47
CA SER A 137 -7.88 -5.21 13.97
C SER A 137 -7.25 -4.32 12.89
N THR A 138 -6.33 -3.48 13.30
CA THR A 138 -5.45 -2.69 12.41
C THR A 138 -4.03 -2.84 12.91
N GLY A 139 -3.03 -2.49 12.13
CA GLY A 139 -1.68 -2.42 12.68
C GLY A 139 -0.60 -2.39 11.63
N PHE A 140 0.55 -2.96 12.02
CA PHE A 140 1.74 -2.97 11.19
C PHE A 140 2.27 -4.38 11.02
N GLY A 141 2.61 -4.74 9.78
CA GLY A 141 3.37 -5.93 9.43
C GLY A 141 4.84 -5.60 9.25
N PHE A 142 5.70 -6.55 9.58
CA PHE A 142 7.14 -6.46 9.40
C PHE A 142 7.61 -7.66 8.59
N LEU A 143 8.19 -7.38 7.41
CA LEU A 143 8.90 -8.34 6.58
C LEU A 143 10.38 -7.94 6.56
N GLY A 144 11.15 -8.36 7.56
CA GLY A 144 12.52 -7.86 7.74
C GLY A 144 12.52 -6.34 8.00
N PRO A 145 13.24 -5.52 7.20
CA PRO A 145 13.22 -4.05 7.36
C PRO A 145 11.98 -3.39 6.76
N PHE A 146 11.13 -4.12 6.03
CA PHE A 146 9.96 -3.55 5.39
C PHE A 146 8.82 -3.39 6.39
N LEU A 147 8.29 -2.17 6.49
CA LEU A 147 7.10 -1.84 7.26
C LEU A 147 5.87 -1.87 6.35
N LEU A 148 4.88 -2.65 6.72
CA LEU A 148 3.57 -2.70 6.07
C LEU A 148 2.52 -2.19 7.07
N ALA A 149 1.50 -1.49 6.61
CA ALA A 149 0.28 -1.31 7.39
C ALA A 149 -0.69 -2.44 7.04
N PHE A 150 -1.72 -2.68 7.87
CA PHE A 150 -2.83 -3.54 7.48
C PHE A 150 -4.13 -3.15 8.20
N VAL A 151 -5.26 -3.41 7.55
CA VAL A 151 -6.59 -3.40 8.17
C VAL A 151 -7.24 -4.77 8.02
N GLU A 152 -7.45 -5.47 9.12
CA GLU A 152 -7.99 -6.83 9.14
C GLU A 152 -9.52 -6.79 9.05
N THR A 153 -10.05 -7.27 7.93
CA THR A 153 -11.47 -7.52 7.70
C THR A 153 -11.68 -9.00 7.38
N ASP A 154 -12.93 -9.47 7.30
CA ASP A 154 -13.19 -10.87 6.98
C ASP A 154 -13.49 -11.02 5.49
N GLU A 155 -12.57 -11.64 4.76
CA GLU A 155 -12.62 -11.82 3.31
C GLU A 155 -13.85 -12.63 2.89
N ARG A 156 -14.26 -13.61 3.70
CA ARG A 156 -15.48 -14.39 3.42
C ARG A 156 -16.72 -13.52 3.53
N LEU A 157 -16.72 -12.53 4.42
CA LEU A 157 -17.81 -11.56 4.52
C LEU A 157 -17.78 -10.55 3.38
N ILE A 158 -16.60 -10.16 2.88
CA ILE A 158 -16.48 -9.32 1.68
C ILE A 158 -17.08 -10.04 0.48
N GLN A 159 -16.72 -11.30 0.25
CA GLN A 159 -17.21 -12.09 -0.89
C GLN A 159 -18.73 -12.29 -0.90
N ARG A 160 -19.40 -12.16 0.25
CA ARG A 160 -20.86 -12.22 0.38
C ARG A 160 -21.56 -10.89 0.10
N LYS A 161 -20.82 -9.78 -0.07
CA LYS A 161 -21.40 -8.47 -0.39
C LYS A 161 -21.77 -8.36 -1.86
N PRO A 162 -22.67 -7.44 -2.25
CA PRO A 162 -22.94 -7.13 -3.65
C PRO A 162 -21.65 -6.76 -4.40
N ALA A 163 -21.55 -7.12 -5.68
CA ALA A 163 -20.35 -6.92 -6.50
C ALA A 163 -19.80 -5.48 -6.45
N LYS A 164 -20.69 -4.48 -6.50
CA LYS A 164 -20.30 -3.06 -6.40
C LYS A 164 -19.58 -2.73 -5.09
N GLN A 165 -20.01 -3.31 -3.97
CA GLN A 165 -19.36 -3.09 -2.66
C GLN A 165 -18.02 -3.81 -2.59
N GLN A 166 -17.92 -5.03 -3.14
CA GLN A 166 -16.65 -5.75 -3.23
C GLN A 166 -15.64 -4.95 -4.05
N LEU A 167 -16.03 -4.53 -5.25
CA LEU A 167 -15.20 -3.74 -6.16
C LEU A 167 -14.80 -2.41 -5.51
N ALA A 168 -15.70 -1.73 -4.80
CA ALA A 168 -15.38 -0.50 -4.09
C ALA A 168 -14.35 -0.70 -2.97
N ILE A 169 -14.43 -1.83 -2.25
CA ILE A 169 -13.43 -2.17 -1.23
C ILE A 169 -12.10 -2.43 -1.92
N TYR A 170 -12.04 -3.28 -2.95
CA TYR A 170 -10.78 -3.62 -3.63
C TYR A 170 -10.15 -2.44 -4.38
N SER A 171 -10.95 -1.51 -4.91
CA SER A 171 -10.46 -0.33 -5.63
C SER A 171 -10.01 0.81 -4.71
N ALA A 172 -10.45 0.82 -3.44
CA ALA A 172 -10.16 1.90 -2.50
C ALA A 172 -8.65 2.13 -2.29
N GLY A 173 -7.88 1.05 -2.16
CA GLY A 173 -6.43 1.11 -1.95
C GLY A 173 -5.70 1.77 -3.14
N PRO A 174 -5.75 1.18 -4.34
CA PRO A 174 -5.12 1.76 -5.53
C PRO A 174 -5.57 3.20 -5.81
N PHE A 175 -6.87 3.48 -5.69
CA PHE A 175 -7.40 4.83 -5.87
C PHE A 175 -6.81 5.82 -4.86
N SER A 176 -6.70 5.45 -3.59
CA SER A 176 -6.13 6.33 -2.57
C SER A 176 -4.66 6.67 -2.83
N ASN A 177 -3.88 5.73 -3.37
CA ASN A 177 -2.50 5.99 -3.77
C ASN A 177 -2.40 6.97 -4.93
N ILE A 178 -3.32 6.88 -5.91
CA ILE A 178 -3.41 7.84 -7.01
C ILE A 178 -3.73 9.24 -6.46
N ILE A 179 -4.71 9.36 -5.56
CA ILE A 179 -5.04 10.64 -4.93
C ILE A 179 -3.85 11.18 -4.14
N LEU A 180 -3.16 10.33 -3.37
CA LEU A 180 -1.97 10.71 -2.62
C LEU A 180 -0.87 11.24 -3.55
N ALA A 181 -0.63 10.55 -4.67
CA ALA A 181 0.34 10.97 -5.68
C ALA A 181 -0.02 12.33 -6.29
N LEU A 182 -1.31 12.55 -6.63
CA LEU A 182 -1.78 13.83 -7.16
C LEU A 182 -1.66 14.96 -6.14
N ILE A 183 -1.95 14.70 -4.86
CA ILE A 183 -1.76 15.70 -3.78
C ILE A 183 -0.29 16.08 -3.67
N PHE A 184 0.62 15.11 -3.58
CA PHE A 184 2.06 15.41 -3.47
C PHE A 184 2.61 16.05 -4.74
N LEU A 185 2.10 15.71 -5.92
CA LEU A 185 2.45 16.39 -7.16
C LEU A 185 1.99 17.85 -7.13
N GLY A 186 0.78 18.13 -6.68
CA GLY A 186 0.29 19.50 -6.51
C GLY A 186 1.11 20.28 -5.48
N ILE A 187 1.48 19.65 -4.36
CA ILE A 187 2.38 20.26 -3.37
C ILE A 187 3.73 20.57 -4.02
N LEU A 188 4.28 19.66 -4.82
CA LEU A 188 5.55 19.86 -5.52
C LEU A 188 5.51 21.11 -6.40
N THR A 189 4.41 21.33 -7.15
CA THR A 189 4.25 22.53 -7.98
C THR A 189 4.16 23.86 -7.22
N LEU A 190 4.04 23.84 -5.88
CA LEU A 190 4.13 25.06 -5.06
C LEU A 190 5.57 25.43 -4.69
N PHE A 191 6.51 24.50 -4.84
CA PHE A 191 7.92 24.68 -4.49
C PHE A 191 8.82 24.89 -5.73
N PHE A 192 8.30 24.68 -6.93
CA PHE A 192 8.99 24.80 -8.22
C PHE A 192 8.17 25.65 -9.18
#